data_AF-A0A3A8GT00-F1
#
_entry.id   AF-A0A3A8GT00-F1
#
_cell.length_a   1.000
_cell.length_b   1.000
_cell.length_c   1.000
_cell.angle_alpha   90.00
_cell.angle_beta   90.00
_cell.angle_gamma   90.00
#
_symmetry.space_group_name_H-M   'P 1'
#
loop_
_entity.id
_entity.type
_entity.pdbx_description
1 polymer ?
#
loop_
_entity_poly.entity_id
_entity_poly.type
_entity_poly.pdbx_seq_one_letter_code
_entity_poly.pdbx_strand_id
1 'polypeptide(L)'
;MHLGATLRLLRVDAGLSLRDLARRIGVSSAYLSRVENGVDAPPTQERLTAIARELDVPPGLLMDVANRVSPYVAGYLEDVPAAGTLMLDIARRKLTGAQLARVRAFLDAEFPLREVRGNDPVPPLAPLLSPERVVVQLSCGDYEDALDVAAGRLAAALPGMDAAVLAEGLRRREGEAPTQVGNGVAVPHAFVPGAPPVAALVTLARPLKADAPDGQPLRLVVALVDGHVGRARLMRLAHVARLAGRGLADRLLGVEEPQRVLETLEELEALR
;
A
#
# COMPACT_ATOMS: atom_id res chain seq x y z
N MET A 1 -2.58 14.57 -1.92
CA MET A 1 -1.36 13.89 -1.42
C MET A 1 -1.67 12.44 -1.06
N HIS A 2 -0.90 11.48 -1.58
CA HIS A 2 -1.07 10.03 -1.38
C HIS A 2 -1.12 9.57 0.10
N LEU A 3 -0.33 10.21 0.97
CA LEU A 3 -0.29 9.87 2.40
C LEU A 3 -1.64 10.06 3.10
N GLY A 4 -2.35 11.17 2.83
CA GLY A 4 -3.62 11.48 3.49
C GLY A 4 -4.68 10.40 3.24
N ALA A 5 -4.83 9.99 1.99
CA ALA A 5 -5.74 8.93 1.59
C ALA A 5 -5.36 7.58 2.22
N THR A 6 -4.06 7.29 2.32
CA THR A 6 -3.55 6.09 2.99
C THR A 6 -3.88 6.08 4.49
N LEU A 7 -3.69 7.21 5.19
CA LEU A 7 -4.05 7.33 6.61
C LEU A 7 -5.55 7.12 6.81
N ARG A 8 -6.39 7.68 5.94
CA ARG A 8 -7.84 7.47 5.95
C ARG A 8 -8.20 6.00 5.76
N LEU A 9 -7.60 5.34 4.77
CA LEU A 9 -7.82 3.92 4.47
C LEU A 9 -7.52 3.05 5.71
N LEU A 10 -6.33 3.21 6.30
CA LEU A 10 -5.89 2.42 7.45
C LEU A 10 -6.71 2.73 8.71
N ARG A 11 -7.07 4.00 8.93
CA ARG A 11 -7.89 4.39 10.07
C ARG A 11 -9.28 3.74 10.01
N VAL A 12 -9.93 3.79 8.85
CA VAL A 12 -11.27 3.21 8.67
C VAL A 12 -11.22 1.69 8.81
N ASP A 13 -10.22 1.02 8.22
CA ASP A 13 -10.05 -0.44 8.35
C ASP A 13 -9.72 -0.87 9.79
N ALA A 14 -9.00 -0.04 10.55
CA ALA A 14 -8.78 -0.23 11.99
C ALA A 14 -10.05 0.00 12.85
N GLY A 15 -11.19 0.38 12.24
CA GLY A 15 -12.43 0.66 12.95
C GLY A 15 -12.41 1.96 13.75
N LEU A 16 -11.46 2.86 13.49
CA LEU A 16 -11.32 4.11 14.24
C LEU A 16 -12.08 5.24 13.57
N SER A 17 -12.91 5.95 14.35
CA SER A 17 -13.48 7.21 13.87
C SER A 17 -12.39 8.29 13.76
N LEU A 18 -12.64 9.29 12.92
CA LEU A 18 -11.73 10.43 12.79
C LEU A 18 -11.54 11.17 14.13
N ARG A 19 -12.62 11.29 14.92
CA ARG A 19 -12.57 11.91 16.25
C ARG A 19 -11.76 11.08 17.24
N ASP A 20 -11.88 9.75 17.18
CA ASP A 20 -11.13 8.86 18.07
C ASP A 20 -9.64 8.93 17.80
N LEU A 21 -9.20 8.79 16.54
CA LEU A 21 -7.78 8.87 16.23
C LEU A 21 -7.21 10.25 16.59
N ALA A 22 -7.91 11.33 16.24
CA ALA A 22 -7.47 12.69 16.54
C ALA A 22 -7.27 12.91 18.06
N ARG A 23 -8.22 12.45 18.87
CA ARG A 23 -8.13 12.51 20.34
C ARG A 23 -6.93 11.74 20.87
N ARG A 24 -6.67 10.53 20.37
CA ARG A 24 -5.57 9.67 20.85
C ARG A 24 -4.19 10.23 20.50
N ILE A 25 -4.04 10.89 19.35
CA ILE A 25 -2.78 11.53 18.94
C ILE A 25 -2.66 13.00 19.36
N GLY A 26 -3.63 13.53 20.14
CA GLY A 26 -3.58 14.89 20.68
C GLY A 26 -3.74 16.02 19.66
N VAL A 27 -4.54 15.82 18.61
CA VAL A 27 -4.81 16.84 17.58
C VAL A 27 -6.32 17.07 17.39
N SER A 28 -6.71 18.14 16.68
CA SER A 28 -8.11 18.36 16.34
C SER A 28 -8.58 17.44 15.21
N SER A 29 -9.86 17.06 15.24
CA SER A 29 -10.49 16.33 14.13
C SER A 29 -10.48 17.15 12.84
N ALA A 30 -10.59 18.47 12.91
CA ALA A 30 -10.47 19.34 11.74
C ALA A 30 -9.09 19.22 11.08
N TYR A 31 -8.01 19.23 11.89
CA TYR A 31 -6.65 19.03 11.38
C TYR A 31 -6.48 17.67 10.71
N LEU A 32 -6.87 16.59 11.41
CA LEU A 32 -6.72 15.23 10.86
C LEU A 32 -7.53 15.05 9.56
N SER A 33 -8.73 15.63 9.49
CA SER A 33 -9.54 15.64 8.25
C SER A 33 -8.84 16.35 7.10
N ARG A 34 -8.25 17.54 7.34
CA ARG A 34 -7.50 18.24 6.28
C ARG A 34 -6.27 17.47 5.82
N VAL A 35 -5.58 16.78 6.73
CA VAL A 35 -4.48 15.87 6.37
C VAL A 35 -4.98 14.72 5.50
N GLU A 36 -6.04 14.02 5.92
CA GLU A 36 -6.59 12.87 5.19
C GLU A 36 -7.11 13.23 3.79
N ASN A 37 -7.64 14.45 3.64
CA ASN A 37 -8.08 14.99 2.36
C ASN A 37 -6.97 15.69 1.58
N GLY A 38 -5.70 15.60 2.03
CA GLY A 38 -4.54 16.13 1.32
C GLY A 38 -4.48 17.66 1.23
N VAL A 39 -5.25 18.37 2.06
CA VAL A 39 -5.29 19.84 2.14
C VAL A 39 -4.09 20.37 2.92
N ASP A 40 -3.77 19.75 4.05
CA ASP A 40 -2.61 20.11 4.86
C ASP A 40 -1.36 19.32 4.41
N ALA A 41 -0.18 19.88 4.71
CA ALA A 41 1.11 19.21 4.53
C ALA A 41 1.19 17.88 5.32
N PRO A 42 2.13 16.97 4.99
CA PRO A 42 2.28 15.72 5.72
C PRO A 42 2.49 16.01 7.22
N PRO A 43 1.92 15.22 8.13
CA PRO A 43 2.18 15.38 9.55
C PRO A 43 3.68 15.30 9.86
N THR A 44 4.07 15.88 11.00
CA THR A 44 5.44 15.76 11.51
C THR A 44 5.80 14.28 11.75
N GLN A 45 7.09 13.96 11.80
CA GLN A 45 7.53 12.58 12.06
C GLN A 45 7.01 12.06 13.40
N GLU A 46 7.01 12.91 14.43
CA GLU A 46 6.45 12.58 15.74
C GLU A 46 4.96 12.20 15.63
N ARG A 47 4.17 12.98 14.89
CA ARG A 47 2.75 12.69 14.66
C ARG A 47 2.55 11.42 13.83
N LEU A 48 3.33 11.20 12.79
CA LEU A 48 3.28 9.95 12.00
C LEU A 48 3.62 8.74 12.86
N THR A 49 4.57 8.87 13.77
CA THR A 49 4.92 7.81 14.73
C THR A 49 3.78 7.54 15.72
N ALA A 50 3.11 8.58 16.22
CA ALA A 50 1.94 8.45 17.08
C ALA A 50 0.77 7.77 16.34
N ILE A 51 0.50 8.18 15.09
CA ILE A 51 -0.53 7.57 14.24
C ILE A 51 -0.19 6.09 13.99
N ALA A 52 1.06 5.76 13.64
CA ALA A 52 1.49 4.40 13.39
C ALA A 52 1.24 3.47 14.59
N ARG A 53 1.55 3.96 15.81
CA ARG A 53 1.31 3.23 17.06
C ARG A 53 -0.19 2.99 17.31
N GLU A 54 -1.04 3.98 17.07
CA GLU A 54 -2.49 3.84 17.24
C GLU A 54 -3.12 2.90 16.21
N LEU A 55 -2.54 2.81 15.01
CA LEU A 55 -2.97 1.90 13.95
C LEU A 55 -2.30 0.52 14.04
N ASP A 56 -1.43 0.30 15.03
CA ASP A 56 -0.64 -0.94 15.19
C ASP A 56 0.17 -1.32 13.94
N VAL A 57 0.78 -0.33 13.27
CA VAL A 57 1.67 -0.52 12.12
C VAL A 57 3.08 0.05 12.39
N PRO A 58 4.14 -0.45 11.74
CA PRO A 58 5.49 0.08 11.90
C PRO A 58 5.57 1.54 11.41
N PRO A 59 6.16 2.47 12.20
CA PRO A 59 6.32 3.86 11.79
C PRO A 59 7.07 4.03 10.47
N GLY A 60 8.09 3.21 10.21
CA GLY A 60 8.87 3.26 8.98
C GLY A 60 8.01 3.13 7.72
N LEU A 61 6.95 2.32 7.77
CA LEU A 61 6.05 2.13 6.64
C LEU A 61 5.24 3.41 6.33
N LEU A 62 4.79 4.17 7.35
CA LEU A 62 4.13 5.47 7.10
C LEU A 62 5.13 6.55 6.67
N MET A 63 6.38 6.48 7.11
CA MET A 63 7.45 7.38 6.65
C MET A 63 7.76 7.15 5.17
N ASP A 64 7.84 5.90 4.73
CA ASP A 64 8.05 5.53 3.33
C ASP A 64 6.92 6.08 2.45
N VAL A 65 5.67 5.91 2.87
CA VAL A 65 4.50 6.48 2.18
C VAL A 65 4.57 8.01 2.12
N ALA A 66 5.13 8.64 3.15
CA ALA A 66 5.36 10.08 3.20
C ALA A 66 6.62 10.53 2.43
N ASN A 67 7.38 9.61 1.80
CA ASN A 67 8.70 9.87 1.21
C ASN A 67 9.69 10.54 2.19
N ARG A 68 9.68 10.11 3.46
CA ARG A 68 10.57 10.64 4.51
C ARG A 68 11.56 9.58 4.96
N VAL A 69 12.80 9.99 5.19
CA VAL A 69 13.83 9.13 5.80
C VAL A 69 13.50 8.89 7.28
N SER A 70 13.68 7.65 7.74
CA SER A 70 13.49 7.25 9.14
C SER A 70 14.43 8.03 10.08
N PRO A 71 13.98 8.45 11.29
CA PRO A 71 14.83 9.12 12.28
C PRO A 71 16.08 8.32 12.65
N TYR A 72 15.98 6.98 12.64
CA TYR A 72 17.12 6.10 12.90
C TYR A 72 18.21 6.23 11.84
N VAL A 73 17.83 6.40 10.56
CA VAL A 73 18.80 6.58 9.47
C VAL A 73 19.44 7.96 9.54
N ALA A 74 18.65 9.00 9.83
CA ALA A 74 19.18 10.35 10.00
C ALA A 74 20.20 10.42 11.16
N GLY A 75 19.84 9.94 12.35
CA GLY A 75 20.74 9.89 13.50
C GLY A 75 21.99 9.04 13.24
N TYR A 76 21.84 7.88 12.58
CA TYR A 76 23.00 7.06 12.22
C TYR A 76 23.96 7.77 11.25
N LEU A 77 23.46 8.56 10.31
CA LEU A 77 24.31 9.34 9.40
C LEU A 77 25.04 10.48 10.12
N GLU A 78 24.45 11.05 11.18
CA GLU A 78 25.11 12.01 12.06
C GLU A 78 26.24 11.34 12.87
N ASP A 79 25.97 10.15 13.42
CA ASP A 79 26.94 9.38 14.19
C ASP A 79 28.07 8.80 13.33
N VAL A 80 27.76 8.40 12.08
CA VAL A 80 28.68 7.76 11.14
C VAL A 80 28.63 8.46 9.78
N PRO A 81 29.28 9.63 9.61
CA PRO A 81 29.24 10.40 8.35
C PRO A 81 29.73 9.62 7.12
N ALA A 82 30.68 8.68 7.32
CA ALA A 82 31.19 7.82 6.25
C ALA A 82 30.10 6.93 5.61
N ALA A 83 29.04 6.59 6.36
CA ALA A 83 27.90 5.86 5.80
C ALA A 83 27.16 6.71 4.75
N GLY A 84 27.17 8.03 4.90
CA GLY A 84 26.62 8.96 3.90
C GLY A 84 27.36 8.85 2.57
N THR A 85 28.69 8.69 2.58
CA THR A 85 29.48 8.46 1.36
C THR A 85 29.06 7.17 0.67
N LEU A 86 28.87 6.06 1.41
CA LEU A 86 28.38 4.81 0.84
C LEU A 86 26.99 4.97 0.20
N MET A 87 26.07 5.68 0.87
CA MET A 87 24.74 5.95 0.31
C MET A 87 24.79 6.80 -0.97
N LEU A 88 25.65 7.82 -1.01
CA LEU A 88 25.89 8.62 -2.23
C LEU A 88 26.47 7.76 -3.35
N ASP A 89 27.35 6.84 -3.01
CA ASP A 89 27.98 5.91 -3.94
C ASP A 89 26.96 4.93 -4.55
N ILE A 90 26.01 4.46 -3.74
CA ILE A 90 24.88 3.67 -4.22
C ILE A 90 24.00 4.51 -5.15
N ALA A 91 23.67 5.75 -4.74
CA ALA A 91 22.81 6.64 -5.52
C ALA A 91 23.43 7.02 -6.87
N ARG A 92 24.74 7.36 -6.90
CA ARG A 92 25.49 7.70 -8.13
C ARG A 92 25.54 6.56 -9.12
N ARG A 93 25.68 5.32 -8.63
CA ARG A 93 25.67 4.10 -9.45
C ARG A 93 24.26 3.68 -9.88
N LYS A 94 23.21 4.32 -9.34
CA LYS A 94 21.80 4.02 -9.64
C LYS A 94 21.48 2.54 -9.51
N LEU A 95 21.86 1.92 -8.37
CA LEU A 95 21.58 0.50 -8.16
C LEU A 95 20.08 0.23 -8.33
N THR A 96 19.78 -0.81 -9.10
CA THR A 96 18.43 -1.34 -9.31
C THR A 96 17.93 -2.05 -8.06
N GLY A 97 16.62 -2.34 -7.99
CA GLY A 97 16.02 -3.11 -6.90
C GLY A 97 16.68 -4.48 -6.71
N ALA A 98 16.93 -5.20 -7.81
CA ALA A 98 17.63 -6.47 -7.78
C ALA A 98 19.06 -6.34 -7.22
N GLN A 99 19.79 -5.28 -7.56
CA GLN A 99 21.13 -5.04 -7.02
C GLN A 99 21.09 -4.64 -5.54
N LEU A 100 20.15 -3.80 -5.13
CA LEU A 100 19.94 -3.45 -3.72
C LEU A 100 19.55 -4.67 -2.89
N ALA A 101 18.71 -5.56 -3.42
CA ALA A 101 18.36 -6.83 -2.78
C ALA A 101 19.59 -7.71 -2.54
N ARG A 102 20.55 -7.74 -3.47
CA ARG A 102 21.84 -8.44 -3.28
C ARG A 102 22.69 -7.81 -2.18
N VAL A 103 22.76 -6.47 -2.13
CA VAL A 103 23.47 -5.75 -1.05
C VAL A 103 22.82 -6.06 0.30
N ARG A 104 21.49 -6.06 0.36
CA ARG A 104 20.73 -6.45 1.56
C ARG A 104 21.04 -7.88 1.99
N ALA A 105 20.99 -8.85 1.06
CA ALA A 105 21.28 -10.24 1.37
C ALA A 105 22.70 -10.43 1.94
N PHE A 106 23.68 -9.69 1.42
CA PHE A 106 25.03 -9.64 2.00
C PHE A 106 25.02 -9.07 3.43
N LEU A 107 24.33 -7.95 3.66
CA LEU A 107 24.22 -7.36 5.00
C LEU A 107 23.55 -8.31 5.99
N ASP A 108 22.49 -9.00 5.60
CA ASP A 108 21.77 -9.92 6.47
C ASP A 108 22.62 -11.16 6.82
N ALA A 109 23.47 -11.61 5.90
CA ALA A 109 24.38 -12.75 6.11
C ALA A 109 25.58 -12.40 7.00
N GLU A 110 26.20 -11.24 6.77
CA GLU A 110 27.43 -10.82 7.47
C GLU A 110 27.15 -10.04 8.76
N PHE A 111 26.05 -9.29 8.80
CA PHE A 111 25.68 -8.37 9.88
C PHE A 111 24.21 -8.55 10.29
N PRO A 112 23.82 -9.73 10.82
CA PRO A 112 22.43 -10.02 11.14
C PRO A 112 21.87 -9.02 12.17
N LEU A 113 20.72 -8.43 11.86
CA LEU A 113 20.01 -7.55 12.80
C LEU A 113 19.51 -8.38 14.00
N ARG A 114 19.74 -7.89 15.23
CA ARG A 114 18.97 -8.37 16.38
C ARG A 114 17.51 -7.98 16.16
N GLU A 115 16.60 -8.94 16.19
CA GLU A 115 15.16 -8.69 16.01
C GLU A 115 14.67 -7.55 16.91
N VAL A 116 14.44 -6.39 16.29
CA VAL A 116 13.76 -5.28 16.94
C VAL A 116 12.27 -5.61 16.89
N ARG A 117 11.68 -5.95 18.04
CA ARG A 117 10.23 -6.19 18.17
C ARG A 117 9.47 -5.02 17.51
N GLY A 118 8.59 -5.34 16.56
CA GLY A 118 7.70 -4.37 15.91
C GLY A 118 8.07 -3.98 14.47
N ASN A 119 9.14 -4.53 13.90
CA ASN A 119 9.55 -4.26 12.51
C ASN A 119 9.37 -5.49 11.61
N ASP A 120 8.26 -6.21 11.77
CA ASP A 120 7.99 -7.40 10.95
C ASP A 120 8.04 -7.04 9.46
N PRO A 121 8.65 -7.89 8.62
CA PRO A 121 8.74 -7.64 7.20
C PRO A 121 7.33 -7.45 6.64
N VAL A 122 7.15 -6.35 5.90
CA VAL A 122 5.87 -6.10 5.22
C VAL A 122 5.59 -7.29 4.30
N PRO A 123 4.45 -7.98 4.44
CA PRO A 123 4.14 -9.13 3.59
C PRO A 123 4.11 -8.68 2.12
N PRO A 124 4.86 -9.32 1.21
CA PRO A 124 4.82 -8.97 -0.21
C PRO A 124 3.42 -9.24 -0.81
N LEU A 125 3.02 -8.44 -1.79
CA LEU A 125 1.79 -8.60 -2.56
C LEU A 125 1.94 -9.67 -3.64
N ALA A 126 3.11 -9.79 -4.28
CA ALA A 126 3.30 -10.70 -5.41
C ALA A 126 2.85 -12.15 -5.14
N PRO A 127 3.16 -12.76 -3.97
CA PRO A 127 2.71 -14.13 -3.66
C PRO A 127 1.19 -14.29 -3.48
N LEU A 128 0.44 -13.20 -3.33
CA LEU A 128 -1.03 -13.23 -3.22
C LEU A 128 -1.72 -13.24 -4.60
N LEU A 129 -0.96 -12.94 -5.66
CA LEU A 129 -1.43 -12.88 -7.04
C LEU A 129 -1.05 -14.16 -7.81
N SER A 130 -1.76 -14.39 -8.89
CA SER A 130 -1.38 -15.35 -9.95
C SER A 130 -1.80 -14.75 -11.29
N PRO A 131 -1.28 -15.25 -12.42
CA PRO A 131 -1.64 -14.72 -13.74
C PRO A 131 -3.15 -14.68 -13.98
N GLU A 132 -3.90 -15.66 -13.47
CA GLU A 132 -5.36 -15.76 -13.63
C GLU A 132 -6.13 -14.68 -12.84
N ARG A 133 -5.50 -14.08 -11.82
CA ARG A 133 -6.05 -13.00 -11.00
C ARG A 133 -5.55 -11.62 -11.41
N VAL A 134 -4.80 -11.54 -12.51
CA VAL A 134 -4.36 -10.29 -13.11
C VAL A 134 -5.18 -10.05 -14.37
N VAL A 135 -5.87 -8.91 -14.40
CA VAL A 135 -6.58 -8.42 -15.58
C VAL A 135 -5.85 -7.19 -16.09
N VAL A 136 -5.45 -7.24 -17.35
CA VAL A 136 -4.73 -6.17 -18.03
C VAL A 136 -5.67 -5.41 -18.94
N GLN A 137 -5.52 -4.08 -18.99
CA GLN A 137 -6.24 -3.20 -19.93
C GLN A 137 -7.77 -3.42 -19.91
N LEU A 138 -8.37 -3.53 -18.72
CA LEU A 138 -9.82 -3.67 -18.60
C LEU A 138 -10.52 -2.45 -19.22
N SER A 139 -11.40 -2.71 -20.18
CA SER A 139 -12.33 -1.71 -20.70
C SER A 139 -13.63 -1.78 -19.92
N CYS A 140 -13.88 -0.77 -19.09
CA CYS A 140 -15.11 -0.63 -18.32
C CYS A 140 -15.67 0.80 -18.38
N GLY A 141 -16.94 0.98 -18.01
CA GLY A 141 -17.62 2.26 -17.99
C GLY A 141 -17.38 3.03 -16.69
N ASP A 142 -17.33 2.31 -15.57
CA ASP A 142 -17.16 2.90 -14.25
C ASP A 142 -16.34 2.00 -13.30
N TYR A 143 -16.28 2.42 -12.04
CA TYR A 143 -15.51 1.73 -11.01
C TYR A 143 -16.23 0.47 -10.50
N GLU A 144 -17.55 0.42 -10.53
CA GLU A 144 -18.30 -0.76 -10.09
C GLU A 144 -18.04 -1.96 -11.01
N ASP A 145 -17.98 -1.71 -12.33
CA ASP A 145 -17.55 -2.72 -13.31
C ASP A 145 -16.16 -3.31 -12.96
N ALA A 146 -15.21 -2.46 -12.54
CA ALA A 146 -13.88 -2.90 -12.16
C ALA A 146 -13.89 -3.73 -10.86
N LEU A 147 -14.78 -3.39 -9.91
CA LEU A 147 -15.00 -4.17 -8.69
C LEU A 147 -15.61 -5.54 -9.00
N ASP A 148 -16.56 -5.62 -9.92
CA ASP A 148 -17.18 -6.88 -10.34
C ASP A 148 -16.16 -7.82 -10.99
N VAL A 149 -15.31 -7.30 -11.87
CA VAL A 149 -14.23 -8.08 -12.49
C VAL A 149 -13.24 -8.55 -11.43
N ALA A 150 -12.82 -7.68 -10.52
CA ALA A 150 -11.91 -8.05 -9.44
C ALA A 150 -12.52 -9.11 -8.52
N ALA A 151 -13.79 -8.97 -8.15
CA ALA A 151 -14.54 -9.94 -7.35
C ALA A 151 -14.64 -11.30 -8.04
N GLY A 152 -14.89 -11.35 -9.34
CA GLY A 152 -14.88 -12.59 -10.12
C GLY A 152 -13.54 -13.31 -10.06
N ARG A 153 -12.42 -12.57 -10.17
CA ARG A 153 -11.07 -13.15 -10.05
C ARG A 153 -10.75 -13.65 -8.64
N LEU A 154 -11.20 -12.93 -7.62
CA LEU A 154 -11.00 -13.32 -6.22
C LEU A 154 -11.85 -14.54 -5.85
N ALA A 155 -13.13 -14.56 -6.24
CA ALA A 155 -14.05 -15.67 -5.95
C ALA A 155 -13.58 -16.98 -6.59
N ALA A 156 -13.00 -16.93 -7.80
CA ALA A 156 -12.42 -18.12 -8.45
C ALA A 156 -11.29 -18.78 -7.64
N ALA A 157 -10.61 -18.04 -6.75
CA ALA A 157 -9.57 -18.57 -5.87
C ALA A 157 -10.09 -18.98 -4.48
N LEU A 158 -11.38 -18.78 -4.20
CA LEU A 158 -12.01 -19.04 -2.90
C LEU A 158 -13.15 -20.06 -3.06
N PRO A 159 -12.92 -21.34 -2.71
CA PRO A 159 -13.93 -22.38 -2.85
C PRO A 159 -15.25 -22.03 -2.17
N GLY A 160 -16.36 -22.13 -2.90
CA GLY A 160 -17.71 -21.82 -2.40
C GLY A 160 -18.04 -20.34 -2.27
N MET A 161 -17.15 -19.43 -2.69
CA MET A 161 -17.43 -18.00 -2.72
C MET A 161 -18.20 -17.61 -3.98
N ASP A 162 -19.31 -16.90 -3.79
CA ASP A 162 -20.04 -16.27 -4.90
C ASP A 162 -19.41 -14.91 -5.24
N ALA A 163 -19.10 -14.70 -6.52
CA ALA A 163 -18.55 -13.45 -7.04
C ALA A 163 -19.48 -12.25 -6.78
N ALA A 164 -20.80 -12.43 -6.88
CA ALA A 164 -21.77 -11.35 -6.64
C ALA A 164 -21.78 -10.91 -5.17
N VAL A 165 -21.72 -11.88 -4.24
CA VAL A 165 -21.61 -11.61 -2.80
C VAL A 165 -20.31 -10.89 -2.49
N LEU A 166 -19.22 -11.31 -3.11
CA LEU A 166 -17.93 -10.68 -2.89
C LEU A 166 -17.87 -9.25 -3.46
N ALA A 167 -18.42 -9.04 -4.65
CA ALA A 167 -18.53 -7.72 -5.27
C ALA A 167 -19.34 -6.75 -4.39
N GLU A 168 -20.45 -7.23 -3.82
CA GLU A 168 -21.23 -6.45 -2.87
C GLU A 168 -20.46 -6.12 -1.59
N GLY A 169 -19.65 -7.06 -1.10
CA GLY A 169 -18.72 -6.81 0.01
C GLY A 169 -17.70 -5.71 -0.29
N LEU A 170 -17.14 -5.68 -1.51
CA LEU A 170 -16.22 -4.63 -1.96
C LEU A 170 -16.92 -3.28 -2.11
N ARG A 171 -18.11 -3.24 -2.74
CA ARG A 171 -18.92 -2.02 -2.88
C ARG A 171 -19.33 -1.44 -1.53
N ARG A 172 -19.79 -2.28 -0.60
CA ARG A 172 -20.11 -1.86 0.77
C ARG A 172 -18.90 -1.21 1.42
N ARG A 173 -17.71 -1.80 1.28
CA ARG A 173 -16.48 -1.20 1.82
C ARG A 173 -16.18 0.14 1.15
N GLU A 174 -16.30 0.24 -0.18
CA GLU A 174 -16.09 1.51 -0.88
C GLU A 174 -17.04 2.61 -0.41
N GLY A 175 -18.31 2.26 -0.16
CA GLY A 175 -19.33 3.19 0.35
C GLY A 175 -19.09 3.71 1.77
N GLU A 176 -18.35 2.98 2.61
CA GLU A 176 -17.97 3.44 3.96
C GLU A 176 -16.96 4.58 3.90
N ALA A 177 -15.95 4.44 3.04
CA ALA A 177 -14.96 5.47 2.73
C ALA A 177 -14.17 5.07 1.48
N PRO A 178 -13.77 6.02 0.62
CA PRO A 178 -13.06 5.70 -0.60
C PRO A 178 -11.78 4.89 -0.34
N THR A 179 -11.55 3.83 -1.11
CA THR A 179 -10.35 2.97 -0.98
C THR A 179 -9.21 3.37 -1.89
N GLN A 180 -9.40 4.46 -2.64
CA GLN A 180 -8.34 5.13 -3.38
C GLN A 180 -7.27 5.63 -2.42
N VAL A 181 -6.03 5.23 -2.69
CA VAL A 181 -4.85 5.68 -1.93
C VAL A 181 -4.14 6.83 -2.62
N GLY A 182 -4.48 7.14 -3.88
CA GLY A 182 -3.78 8.12 -4.71
C GLY A 182 -2.79 7.46 -5.67
N ASN A 183 -2.09 8.28 -6.46
CA ASN A 183 -1.22 7.88 -7.57
C ASN A 183 -1.91 6.95 -8.58
N GLY A 184 -3.23 7.11 -8.75
CA GLY A 184 -4.05 6.29 -9.64
C GLY A 184 -4.29 4.85 -9.18
N VAL A 185 -4.13 4.55 -7.88
CA VAL A 185 -4.38 3.22 -7.29
C VAL A 185 -5.56 3.24 -6.32
N ALA A 186 -6.42 2.23 -6.41
CA ALA A 186 -7.43 1.89 -5.40
C ALA A 186 -7.17 0.51 -4.79
N VAL A 187 -7.53 0.35 -3.51
CA VAL A 187 -7.29 -0.89 -2.75
C VAL A 187 -8.61 -1.39 -2.12
N PRO A 188 -9.62 -1.75 -2.94
CA PRO A 188 -10.87 -2.29 -2.41
C PRO A 188 -10.61 -3.62 -1.71
N HIS A 189 -11.25 -3.85 -0.58
CA HIS A 189 -10.98 -5.03 0.23
C HIS A 189 -12.23 -5.54 0.94
N ALA A 190 -12.29 -6.86 1.11
CA ALA A 190 -13.37 -7.51 1.84
C ALA A 190 -12.82 -8.42 2.95
N PHE A 191 -13.63 -8.61 3.98
CA PHE A 191 -13.41 -9.62 5.00
C PHE A 191 -14.24 -10.85 4.68
N VAL A 192 -13.58 -12.00 4.56
CA VAL A 192 -14.23 -13.28 4.37
C VAL A 192 -13.75 -14.22 5.48
N PRO A 193 -14.63 -14.63 6.42
CA PRO A 193 -14.26 -15.53 7.51
C PRO A 193 -13.52 -16.77 7.01
N GLY A 194 -12.33 -17.03 7.55
CA GLY A 194 -11.54 -18.21 7.22
C GLY A 194 -10.85 -18.20 5.84
N ALA A 195 -11.03 -17.15 5.03
CA ALA A 195 -10.32 -17.05 3.76
C ALA A 195 -8.82 -16.77 3.99
N PRO A 196 -7.92 -17.44 3.25
CA PRO A 196 -6.54 -17.00 3.18
C PRO A 196 -6.45 -15.61 2.53
N PRO A 197 -5.35 -14.86 2.75
CA PRO A 197 -5.12 -13.64 2.01
C PRO A 197 -4.95 -13.96 0.52
N VAL A 198 -5.76 -13.33 -0.32
CA VAL A 198 -5.70 -13.41 -1.79
C VAL A 198 -5.90 -12.02 -2.39
N ALA A 199 -5.24 -11.78 -3.52
CA ALA A 199 -5.31 -10.52 -4.24
C ALA A 199 -5.75 -10.72 -5.70
N ALA A 200 -6.36 -9.70 -6.26
CA ALA A 200 -6.53 -9.52 -7.71
C ALA A 200 -6.05 -8.13 -8.12
N LEU A 201 -5.50 -8.03 -9.32
CA LEU A 201 -4.96 -6.78 -9.85
C LEU A 201 -5.61 -6.51 -11.20
N VAL A 202 -6.17 -5.31 -11.36
CA VAL A 202 -6.84 -4.88 -12.58
C VAL A 202 -6.24 -3.55 -13.04
N THR A 203 -5.57 -3.55 -14.19
CA THR A 203 -5.19 -2.30 -14.88
C THR A 203 -6.32 -1.88 -15.82
N LEU A 204 -6.56 -0.58 -15.93
CA LEU A 204 -7.65 -0.02 -16.74
C LEU A 204 -7.12 0.44 -18.10
N ALA A 205 -7.83 0.10 -19.18
CA ALA A 205 -7.50 0.56 -20.53
C ALA A 205 -7.65 2.08 -20.68
N ARG A 206 -8.65 2.64 -19.99
CA ARG A 206 -8.87 4.08 -19.91
C ARG A 206 -8.97 4.48 -18.43
N PRO A 207 -8.22 5.50 -17.98
CA PRO A 207 -8.32 5.95 -16.61
C PRO A 207 -9.74 6.40 -16.27
N LEU A 208 -10.24 5.99 -15.11
CA LEU A 208 -11.53 6.44 -14.58
C LEU A 208 -11.36 7.71 -13.76
N LYS A 209 -12.37 8.58 -13.78
CA LYS A 209 -12.39 9.75 -12.89
C LYS A 209 -12.39 9.27 -11.44
N ALA A 210 -11.58 9.91 -10.62
CA ALA A 210 -11.38 9.54 -9.22
C ALA A 210 -11.44 10.78 -8.34
N ASP A 211 -12.02 10.63 -7.15
CA ASP A 211 -12.09 11.67 -6.12
C ASP A 211 -10.96 11.47 -5.10
N ALA A 212 -9.76 11.15 -5.59
CA ALA A 212 -8.58 10.99 -4.78
C ALA A 212 -8.05 12.38 -4.33
N PRO A 213 -7.53 12.51 -3.09
CA PRO A 213 -6.91 13.75 -2.60
C PRO A 213 -5.74 14.33 -3.42
N ASP A 214 -5.22 13.62 -4.41
CA ASP A 214 -4.19 14.10 -5.33
C ASP A 214 -4.73 14.45 -6.73
N GLY A 215 -6.03 14.27 -6.97
CA GLY A 215 -6.68 14.57 -8.24
C GLY A 215 -6.27 13.67 -9.41
N GLN A 216 -5.49 12.61 -9.17
CA GLN A 216 -5.09 11.71 -10.25
C GLN A 216 -6.23 10.73 -10.59
N PRO A 217 -6.45 10.44 -11.89
CA PRO A 217 -7.46 9.47 -12.29
C PRO A 217 -7.06 8.05 -11.85
N LEU A 218 -8.05 7.22 -11.58
CA LEU A 218 -7.86 5.82 -11.24
C LEU A 218 -7.39 5.05 -12.48
N ARG A 219 -6.32 4.27 -12.34
CA ARG A 219 -5.70 3.47 -13.40
C ARG A 219 -5.51 2.01 -13.02
N LEU A 220 -5.46 1.73 -11.72
CA LEU A 220 -5.13 0.43 -11.17
C LEU A 220 -6.00 0.14 -9.95
N VAL A 221 -6.61 -1.05 -9.93
CA VAL A 221 -7.32 -1.60 -8.77
C VAL A 221 -6.54 -2.81 -8.25
N VAL A 222 -6.19 -2.79 -6.98
CA VAL A 222 -5.59 -3.95 -6.29
C VAL A 222 -6.57 -4.41 -5.22
N ALA A 223 -7.42 -5.37 -5.58
CA ALA A 223 -8.46 -5.87 -4.69
C ALA A 223 -7.91 -6.95 -3.76
N LEU A 224 -8.29 -6.91 -2.49
CA LEU A 224 -7.82 -7.85 -1.46
C LEU A 224 -8.97 -8.55 -0.75
N VAL A 225 -8.82 -9.84 -0.49
CA VAL A 225 -9.68 -10.59 0.42
C VAL A 225 -8.80 -11.28 1.43
N ASP A 226 -9.19 -11.19 2.70
CA ASP A 226 -8.60 -12.02 3.74
C ASP A 226 -9.62 -12.30 4.86
N GLY A 227 -9.35 -13.33 5.66
CA GLY A 227 -10.10 -13.66 6.88
C GLY A 227 -9.42 -13.22 8.18
N HIS A 228 -8.38 -12.39 8.09
CA HIS A 228 -7.70 -11.77 9.22
C HIS A 228 -8.29 -10.37 9.51
N VAL A 229 -8.17 -9.95 10.77
CA VAL A 229 -8.49 -8.58 11.20
C VAL A 229 -7.28 -7.97 11.88
N GLY A 230 -7.19 -6.65 11.87
CA GLY A 230 -6.13 -5.89 12.54
C GLY A 230 -4.80 -5.89 11.77
N ARG A 231 -3.68 -5.94 12.51
CA ARG A 231 -2.34 -5.60 12.02
C ARG A 231 -1.93 -6.26 10.69
N ALA A 232 -2.17 -7.57 10.53
CA ALA A 232 -1.75 -8.27 9.32
C ALA A 232 -2.44 -7.72 8.04
N ARG A 233 -3.71 -7.34 8.15
CA ARG A 233 -4.48 -6.71 7.06
C ARG A 233 -4.00 -5.29 6.81
N LEU A 234 -3.86 -4.49 7.86
CA LEU A 234 -3.36 -3.12 7.77
C LEU A 234 -1.98 -3.04 7.12
N MET A 235 -1.09 -3.99 7.44
CA MET A 235 0.23 -4.10 6.81
C MET A 235 0.15 -4.36 5.30
N ARG A 236 -0.78 -5.20 4.83
CA ARG A 236 -1.01 -5.43 3.39
C ARG A 236 -1.56 -4.19 2.71
N LEU A 237 -2.59 -3.57 3.28
CA LEU A 237 -3.17 -2.33 2.73
C LEU A 237 -2.13 -1.22 2.60
N ALA A 238 -1.35 -1.03 3.65
CA ALA A 238 -0.29 -0.04 3.66
C ALA A 238 0.88 -0.40 2.73
N HIS A 239 1.12 -1.68 2.47
CA HIS A 239 2.07 -2.10 1.45
C HIS A 239 1.64 -1.66 0.05
N VAL A 240 0.38 -1.91 -0.31
CA VAL A 240 -0.16 -1.52 -1.62
C VAL A 240 -0.11 -0.01 -1.77
N ALA A 241 -0.45 0.74 -0.71
CA ALA A 241 -0.25 2.18 -0.69
C ALA A 241 1.22 2.56 -0.96
N ARG A 242 2.19 1.97 -0.24
CA ARG A 242 3.62 2.22 -0.49
C ARG A 242 4.01 1.96 -1.96
N LEU A 243 3.50 0.89 -2.58
CA LEU A 243 3.75 0.60 -3.99
C LEU A 243 3.14 1.67 -4.92
N ALA A 244 1.94 2.15 -4.61
CA ALA A 244 1.34 3.28 -5.31
C ALA A 244 2.22 4.54 -5.20
N GLY A 245 2.77 4.83 -4.01
CA GLY A 245 3.78 5.87 -3.77
C GLY A 245 5.04 5.75 -4.63
N ARG A 246 5.42 4.52 -5.00
CA ARG A 246 6.59 4.19 -5.83
C ARG A 246 6.28 4.10 -7.33
N GLY A 247 5.10 4.56 -7.75
CA GLY A 247 4.70 4.63 -9.15
C GLY A 247 4.23 3.29 -9.73
N LEU A 248 3.62 2.41 -8.91
CA LEU A 248 3.08 1.12 -9.39
C LEU A 248 2.15 1.30 -10.61
N ALA A 249 1.20 2.24 -10.54
CA ALA A 249 0.29 2.50 -11.66
C ALA A 249 1.02 2.97 -12.93
N ASP A 250 2.05 3.79 -12.79
CA ASP A 250 2.83 4.28 -13.94
C ASP A 250 3.66 3.16 -14.58
N ARG A 251 4.24 2.27 -13.77
CA ARG A 251 5.05 1.14 -14.24
C ARG A 251 4.23 0.06 -14.94
N LEU A 252 2.97 -0.09 -14.57
CA LEU A 252 2.05 -1.06 -15.18
C LEU A 252 1.26 -0.47 -16.35
N LEU A 253 1.45 0.81 -16.68
CA LEU A 253 0.77 1.45 -17.80
C LEU A 253 1.19 0.79 -19.12
N GLY A 254 0.20 0.33 -19.89
CA GLY A 254 0.43 -0.30 -21.20
C GLY A 254 1.01 -1.73 -21.14
N VAL A 255 1.13 -2.33 -19.95
CA VAL A 255 1.48 -3.75 -19.86
C VAL A 255 0.28 -4.60 -20.28
N GLU A 256 0.49 -5.47 -21.25
CA GLU A 256 -0.56 -6.32 -21.87
C GLU A 256 -0.46 -7.80 -21.47
N GLU A 257 0.57 -8.18 -20.71
CA GLU A 257 0.79 -9.56 -20.30
C GLU A 257 0.74 -9.70 -18.77
N PRO A 258 -0.15 -10.56 -18.22
CA PRO A 258 -0.25 -10.82 -16.78
C PRO A 258 1.08 -11.20 -16.12
N GLN A 259 1.89 -12.02 -16.78
CA GLN A 259 3.19 -12.44 -16.25
C GLN A 259 4.14 -11.25 -16.07
N ARG A 260 4.15 -10.32 -17.04
CA ARG A 260 4.98 -9.12 -16.96
C ARG A 260 4.54 -8.17 -15.84
N VAL A 261 3.25 -8.15 -15.50
CA VAL A 261 2.74 -7.42 -14.33
C VAL A 261 3.34 -7.98 -13.03
N LEU A 262 3.37 -9.31 -12.88
CA LEU A 262 3.93 -9.98 -11.69
C LEU A 262 5.42 -9.70 -11.56
N GLU A 263 6.19 -9.82 -12.64
CA GLU A 263 7.63 -9.50 -12.66
C GLU A 263 7.88 -8.03 -12.28
N THR A 264 7.10 -7.10 -12.86
CA THR A 264 7.23 -5.67 -12.55
C THR A 264 6.92 -5.38 -11.08
N LEU A 265 5.95 -6.08 -10.50
CA LEU A 265 5.61 -5.98 -9.08
C LEU A 265 6.75 -6.52 -8.21
N GLU A 266 7.31 -7.69 -8.53
CA GLU A 266 8.45 -8.27 -7.81
C GLU A 266 9.68 -7.35 -7.86
N GLU A 267 9.99 -6.77 -9.01
CA GLU A 267 11.05 -5.76 -9.18
C GLU A 267 10.80 -4.54 -8.27
N LEU A 268 9.54 -4.09 -8.17
CA LEU A 268 9.15 -2.96 -7.34
C LEU A 268 9.18 -3.28 -5.83
N GLU A 269 8.87 -4.52 -5.46
CA GLU A 269 8.93 -5.02 -4.09
C GLU A 269 10.35 -5.33 -3.63
N ALA A 270 11.26 -5.68 -4.55
CA ALA A 270 12.68 -5.85 -4.27
C ALA A 270 13.36 -4.53 -3.88
N LEU A 271 12.77 -3.37 -4.22
CA LEU A 271 13.24 -2.05 -3.82
C LEU A 271 12.96 -1.71 -2.34
N ARG A 272 12.64 -2.68 -1.47
CA ARG A 272 12.22 -2.51 -0.06
C ARG A 272 12.95 -1.38 0.66
#